data_AF-A0A919DQ75-F1
#
_entry.id   AF-A0A919DQ75-F1
#
_cell.length_a   1.000
_cell.length_b   1.000
_cell.length_c   1.000
_cell.angle_alpha   90.00
_cell.angle_beta   90.00
_cell.angle_gamma   90.00
#
_symmetry.space_group_name_H-M   'P 1'
#
loop_
_entity.id
_entity.type
_entity.pdbx_description
1 polymer ?
#
loop_
_entity_poly.entity_id
_entity_poly.type
_entity_poly.pdbx_seq_one_letter_code
_entity_poly.pdbx_strand_id
1 'polypeptide(L)'
;MALSRRAFLTTVGATASAALVGTSAPRAAARPLDVRAWLAGVDSATPLQRLTIPGTHDSGARFGGWWVECQNTTLGQQLTSGVRFLDIRCRAFEGSFTIHHGAFYQHLNFDDVLTACRDFLRGQPTETVLMRVKQEYSQVGDTAFRAVFDDYLDRRGWRPLFHIGDAWPRLGEVRGKVVLIADNGGLPGGIRWGDGNVFDIQDDWNAAPAAKYPKIEEQFREAVGRPGKQYVNFVSTAAGLPPRWNSDTLNPRTHTLLESAEGRAWRGLGIVPLDFPNTRAGLLESLIAHN
;
A
#
# COMPACT_ATOMS: atom_id res chain seq x y z
N MET A 1 -30.47 -60.54 -79.67
CA MET A 1 -31.51 -59.78 -78.93
C MET A 1 -30.86 -59.17 -77.69
N ALA A 2 -31.21 -57.92 -77.41
CA ALA A 2 -30.94 -57.11 -76.20
C ALA A 2 -29.54 -56.49 -76.00
N LEU A 3 -29.57 -55.15 -75.91
CA LEU A 3 -28.54 -54.14 -75.61
C LEU A 3 -28.46 -53.85 -74.10
N SER A 4 -27.34 -53.29 -73.62
CA SER A 4 -27.24 -52.15 -72.66
C SER A 4 -25.76 -51.94 -72.25
N ARG A 5 -25.01 -50.91 -72.68
CA ARG A 5 -24.92 -49.48 -72.28
C ARG A 5 -24.45 -49.16 -70.84
N ARG A 6 -23.15 -48.81 -70.76
CA ARG A 6 -22.42 -47.81 -69.93
C ARG A 6 -23.12 -47.19 -68.71
N ALA A 7 -22.40 -47.12 -67.58
CA ALA A 7 -21.87 -45.85 -67.04
C ALA A 7 -20.93 -46.10 -65.83
N PHE A 8 -19.79 -45.42 -65.85
CA PHE A 8 -18.78 -45.34 -64.78
C PHE A 8 -19.01 -44.00 -64.07
N LEU A 9 -19.15 -43.99 -62.75
CA LEU A 9 -19.19 -42.76 -61.95
C LEU A 9 -18.31 -42.93 -60.71
N THR A 10 -17.15 -42.28 -60.78
CA THR A 10 -16.23 -42.02 -59.68
C THR A 10 -16.83 -40.99 -58.73
N THR A 11 -17.01 -41.34 -57.46
CA THR A 11 -17.37 -40.42 -56.39
C THR A 11 -16.11 -40.03 -55.61
N VAL A 12 -15.75 -38.76 -55.71
CA VAL A 12 -14.72 -38.10 -54.91
C VAL A 12 -15.35 -37.74 -53.57
N GLY A 13 -14.90 -38.35 -52.48
CA GLY A 13 -15.30 -37.98 -51.12
C GLY A 13 -14.53 -36.74 -50.66
N ALA A 14 -15.23 -35.62 -50.52
CA ALA A 14 -14.68 -34.39 -49.96
C ALA A 14 -14.59 -34.48 -48.43
N THR A 15 -13.39 -34.28 -47.88
CA THR A 15 -13.14 -34.12 -46.45
C THR A 15 -13.57 -32.72 -46.00
N ALA A 16 -14.61 -32.62 -45.17
CA ALA A 16 -15.01 -31.37 -44.54
C ALA A 16 -14.20 -31.16 -43.24
N SER A 17 -13.20 -30.29 -43.29
CA SER A 17 -12.52 -29.79 -42.08
C SER A 17 -13.38 -28.71 -41.44
N ALA A 18 -14.07 -29.06 -40.35
CA ALA A 18 -14.77 -28.08 -39.52
C ALA A 18 -13.75 -27.24 -38.73
N ALA A 19 -13.53 -26.01 -39.16
CA ALA A 19 -12.79 -25.03 -38.37
C ALA A 19 -13.67 -24.62 -37.17
N LEU A 20 -13.33 -25.09 -35.97
CA LEU A 20 -13.87 -24.60 -34.72
C LEU A 20 -13.35 -23.18 -34.50
N VAL A 21 -14.13 -22.19 -34.91
CA VAL A 21 -13.92 -20.79 -34.52
C VAL A 21 -14.19 -20.72 -33.02
N GLY A 22 -13.12 -20.76 -32.22
CA GLY A 22 -13.18 -20.51 -30.79
C GLY A 22 -13.69 -19.10 -30.56
N THR A 23 -14.94 -18.98 -30.11
CA THR A 23 -15.47 -17.71 -29.64
C THR A 23 -14.77 -17.38 -28.32
N SER A 24 -13.85 -16.42 -28.35
CA SER A 24 -13.31 -15.85 -27.13
C SER A 24 -14.47 -15.22 -26.36
N ALA A 25 -14.71 -15.72 -25.14
CA ALA A 25 -15.65 -15.09 -24.24
C ALA A 25 -15.27 -13.61 -24.08
N PRO A 26 -16.23 -12.67 -24.14
CA PRO A 26 -15.91 -11.26 -23.95
C PRO A 26 -15.27 -11.13 -22.56
N ARG A 27 -14.04 -10.63 -22.54
CA ARG A 27 -13.34 -10.26 -21.31
C ARG A 27 -14.26 -9.30 -20.56
N ALA A 28 -14.81 -9.74 -19.43
CA ALA A 28 -15.68 -8.92 -18.61
C ALA A 28 -15.00 -7.55 -18.43
N ALA A 29 -15.67 -6.48 -18.85
CA ALA A 29 -15.18 -5.14 -18.61
C ALA A 29 -14.92 -5.02 -17.10
N ALA A 30 -13.68 -4.75 -16.72
CA ALA A 30 -13.31 -4.59 -15.32
C ALA A 30 -14.24 -3.52 -14.74
N ARG A 31 -15.06 -3.91 -13.75
CA ARG A 31 -15.80 -2.92 -12.96
C ARG A 31 -14.78 -1.90 -12.46
N PRO A 32 -15.09 -0.59 -12.47
CA PRO A 32 -14.25 0.38 -11.79
C PRO A 32 -14.05 -0.13 -10.36
N LEU A 33 -12.80 -0.37 -9.97
CA LEU A 33 -12.48 -0.76 -8.60
C LEU A 33 -12.91 0.41 -7.73
N ASP A 34 -13.84 0.16 -6.79
CA ASP A 34 -14.07 1.11 -5.73
C ASP A 34 -12.80 1.17 -4.90
N VAL A 35 -12.07 2.29 -4.99
CA VAL A 35 -10.81 2.50 -4.26
C VAL A 35 -10.97 2.37 -2.75
N ARG A 36 -12.20 2.48 -2.23
CA ARG A 36 -12.49 2.23 -0.80
C ARG A 36 -12.39 0.75 -0.42
N ALA A 37 -12.51 -0.16 -1.38
CA ALA A 37 -12.60 -1.60 -1.18
C ALA A 37 -11.71 -2.39 -2.15
N TRP A 38 -10.57 -1.83 -2.56
CA TRP A 38 -9.78 -2.41 -3.64
C TRP A 38 -9.16 -3.78 -3.29
N LEU A 39 -8.92 -4.07 -2.01
CA LEU A 39 -8.43 -5.40 -1.59
C LEU A 39 -9.52 -6.48 -1.67
N ALA A 40 -10.79 -6.12 -1.84
CA ALA A 40 -11.88 -7.08 -2.09
C ALA A 40 -11.65 -7.90 -3.38
N GLY A 41 -10.96 -7.33 -4.37
CA GLY A 41 -10.62 -8.00 -5.63
C GLY A 41 -9.37 -8.86 -5.59
N VAL A 42 -8.62 -8.87 -4.47
CA VAL A 42 -7.34 -9.58 -4.33
C VAL A 42 -7.56 -10.90 -3.61
N ASP A 43 -6.91 -11.98 -4.07
CA ASP A 43 -7.02 -13.31 -3.46
C ASP A 43 -6.53 -13.29 -2.00
N SER A 44 -7.31 -13.88 -1.09
CA SER A 44 -6.98 -14.02 0.34
C SER A 44 -5.67 -14.79 0.60
N ALA A 45 -5.23 -15.65 -0.32
CA ALA A 45 -3.95 -16.35 -0.22
C ALA A 45 -2.74 -15.45 -0.54
N THR A 46 -2.96 -14.25 -1.08
CA THR A 46 -1.87 -13.34 -1.48
C THR A 46 -1.07 -12.88 -0.26
N PRO A 47 0.25 -13.12 -0.19
CA PRO A 47 1.11 -12.54 0.83
C PRO A 47 1.14 -11.01 0.70
N LEU A 48 1.07 -10.28 1.81
CA LEU A 48 1.04 -8.81 1.76
C LEU A 48 2.27 -8.20 1.06
N GLN A 49 3.42 -8.86 1.14
CA GLN A 49 4.67 -8.41 0.49
C GLN A 49 4.60 -8.44 -1.04
N ARG A 50 3.60 -9.10 -1.63
CA ARG A 50 3.39 -9.12 -3.08
C ARG A 50 2.51 -7.99 -3.58
N LEU A 51 1.94 -7.18 -2.69
CA LEU A 51 1.01 -6.13 -3.04
C LEU A 51 1.73 -4.80 -3.32
N THR A 52 1.10 -4.00 -4.16
CA THR A 52 1.36 -2.56 -4.23
C THR A 52 0.40 -1.86 -3.27
N ILE A 53 0.94 -1.25 -2.22
CA ILE A 53 0.16 -0.67 -1.12
C ILE A 53 0.41 0.84 -1.08
N PRO A 54 -0.56 1.67 -1.52
CA PRO A 54 -0.45 3.11 -1.37
C PRO A 54 -0.39 3.50 0.11
N GLY A 55 0.52 4.40 0.44
CA GLY A 55 0.78 4.85 1.80
C GLY A 55 0.86 6.36 1.92
N THR A 56 0.79 6.86 3.14
CA THR A 56 1.11 8.26 3.46
C THR A 56 2.30 8.34 4.41
N HIS A 57 3.26 9.19 4.08
CA HIS A 57 4.34 9.56 4.98
C HIS A 57 3.80 10.49 6.07
N ASP A 58 4.22 10.26 7.32
CA ASP A 58 3.79 10.99 8.51
C ASP A 58 2.27 11.28 8.49
N SER A 59 1.46 10.21 8.47
CA SER A 59 0.06 10.25 8.03
C SER A 59 -0.82 11.23 8.81
N GLY A 60 -0.43 11.55 10.05
CA GLY A 60 -1.12 12.51 10.91
C GLY A 60 -0.64 13.96 10.75
N ALA A 61 0.47 14.21 10.06
CA ALA A 61 1.14 15.50 10.00
C ALA A 61 0.41 16.52 9.12
N ARG A 62 -0.57 17.20 9.72
CA ARG A 62 -1.49 18.16 9.08
C ARG A 62 -1.38 19.57 9.63
N PHE A 63 -0.53 19.78 10.64
CA PHE A 63 -0.39 21.04 11.34
C PHE A 63 1.07 21.33 11.70
N GLY A 64 1.37 22.60 11.97
CA GLY A 64 2.72 23.07 12.32
C GLY A 64 3.41 23.87 11.23
N GLY A 65 2.71 24.17 10.13
CA GLY A 65 3.21 25.01 9.04
C GLY A 65 3.90 24.22 7.93
N TRP A 66 4.30 24.93 6.87
CA TRP A 66 4.67 24.31 5.60
C TRP A 66 5.82 23.31 5.68
N TRP A 67 6.75 23.46 6.63
CA TRP A 67 7.89 22.56 6.84
C TRP A 67 7.57 21.30 7.64
N VAL A 68 6.40 21.24 8.25
CA VAL A 68 5.94 20.16 9.14
C VAL A 68 4.80 19.38 8.48
N GLU A 69 3.94 20.06 7.72
CA GLU A 69 2.78 19.44 7.10
C GLU A 69 3.19 18.51 5.96
N CYS A 70 2.76 17.25 6.05
CA CYS A 70 2.95 16.20 5.03
C CYS A 70 1.63 15.77 4.40
N GLN A 71 0.50 16.04 5.06
CA GLN A 71 -0.85 15.68 4.62
C GLN A 71 -1.82 16.85 4.84
N ASN A 72 -2.85 16.96 4.00
CA ASN A 72 -3.97 17.90 4.20
C ASN A 72 -5.33 17.19 4.31
N THR A 73 -5.32 15.86 4.44
CA THR A 73 -6.49 15.00 4.57
C THR A 73 -6.47 14.27 5.91
N THR A 74 -7.64 14.01 6.49
CA THR A 74 -7.77 13.17 7.69
C THR A 74 -7.40 11.72 7.39
N LEU A 75 -7.05 10.94 8.42
CA LEU A 75 -6.78 9.50 8.24
C LEU A 75 -7.95 8.75 7.60
N GLY A 76 -9.19 9.07 7.99
CA GLY A 76 -10.38 8.48 7.35
C GLY A 76 -10.51 8.85 5.86
N GLN A 77 -10.17 10.08 5.47
CA GLN A 77 -10.14 10.49 4.07
C GLN A 77 -9.03 9.76 3.29
N GLN A 78 -7.84 9.61 3.87
CA GLN A 78 -6.74 8.84 3.27
C GLN A 78 -7.15 7.38 3.02
N LEU A 79 -7.73 6.71 4.02
CA LEU A 79 -8.20 5.34 3.89
C LEU A 79 -9.29 5.22 2.81
N THR A 80 -10.23 6.16 2.78
CA THR A 80 -11.30 6.22 1.77
C THR A 80 -10.75 6.47 0.35
N SER A 81 -9.61 7.13 0.20
CA SER A 81 -8.97 7.36 -1.10
C SER A 81 -8.09 6.19 -1.57
N GLY A 82 -8.03 5.09 -0.82
CA GLY A 82 -7.30 3.87 -1.21
C GLY A 82 -5.97 3.66 -0.48
N VAL A 83 -5.57 4.56 0.43
CA VAL A 83 -4.39 4.36 1.29
C VAL A 83 -4.62 3.16 2.20
N ARG A 84 -3.61 2.30 2.32
CA ARG A 84 -3.62 1.12 3.21
C ARG A 84 -2.37 1.02 4.07
N PHE A 85 -1.40 1.91 3.90
CA PHE A 85 -0.26 2.06 4.81
C PHE A 85 -0.29 3.44 5.50
N LEU A 86 -0.19 3.44 6.83
CA LEU A 86 -0.09 4.64 7.64
C LEU A 86 1.24 4.67 8.40
N ASP A 87 2.00 5.76 8.25
CA ASP A 87 3.19 6.07 9.03
C ASP A 87 2.77 6.90 10.26
N ILE A 88 2.58 6.22 11.41
CA ILE A 88 2.08 6.83 12.64
C ILE A 88 3.24 7.05 13.61
N ARG A 89 3.48 8.32 13.91
CA ARG A 89 4.60 8.78 14.74
C ARG A 89 4.10 9.24 16.11
N CYS A 90 4.36 8.43 17.11
CA CYS A 90 3.85 8.57 18.47
C CYS A 90 4.90 9.17 19.39
N ARG A 91 4.55 10.27 20.05
CA ARG A 91 5.25 10.74 21.24
C ARG A 91 4.60 10.14 22.48
N ALA A 92 5.39 9.48 23.32
CA ALA A 92 4.93 9.11 24.66
C ALA A 92 4.84 10.36 25.53
N PHE A 93 3.64 10.65 26.03
CA PHE A 93 3.37 11.81 26.87
C PHE A 93 2.27 11.47 27.89
N GLU A 94 2.57 11.64 29.18
CA GLU A 94 1.62 11.44 30.29
C GLU A 94 0.81 10.11 30.21
N GLY A 95 1.50 9.01 29.87
CA GLY A 95 0.88 7.67 29.81
C GLY A 95 0.00 7.42 28.58
N SER A 96 0.06 8.30 27.58
CA SER A 96 -0.65 8.14 26.30
C SER A 96 0.28 8.42 25.12
N PHE A 97 -0.21 8.14 23.91
CA PHE A 97 0.47 8.50 22.67
C PHE A 97 -0.24 9.68 21.99
N THR A 98 0.50 10.77 21.83
CA THR A 98 0.12 11.90 20.99
C THR A 98 0.84 11.77 19.64
N ILE A 99 0.21 12.23 18.56
CA ILE A 99 0.80 12.14 17.21
C ILE A 99 1.61 13.40 16.90
N HIS A 100 2.82 13.19 16.39
CA HIS A 100 3.82 14.24 16.24
C HIS A 100 4.59 14.13 14.92
N HIS A 101 5.03 15.27 14.41
CA HIS A 101 6.15 15.37 13.48
C HIS A 101 7.25 16.16 14.18
N GLY A 102 8.31 15.47 14.64
CA GLY A 102 9.28 16.06 15.56
C GLY A 102 8.60 16.67 16.79
N ALA A 103 8.94 17.91 17.10
CA ALA A 103 8.39 18.62 18.26
C ALA A 103 6.90 18.99 18.11
N PHE A 104 6.34 18.96 16.90
CA PHE A 104 5.05 19.55 16.59
C PHE A 104 3.91 18.55 16.80
N TYR A 105 3.05 18.85 17.78
CA TYR A 105 1.82 18.09 18.01
C TYR A 105 0.84 18.28 16.86
N GLN A 106 0.26 17.19 16.37
CA GLN A 106 -0.58 17.16 15.18
C GLN A 106 -2.08 17.20 15.49
N HIS A 107 -2.45 17.62 16.70
CA HIS A 107 -3.85 17.68 17.14
C HIS A 107 -4.58 16.34 17.02
N LEU A 108 -3.85 15.23 17.19
CA LEU A 108 -4.31 13.86 17.09
C LEU A 108 -3.66 13.02 18.19
N ASN A 109 -4.44 12.19 18.85
CA ASN A 109 -3.95 11.15 19.74
C ASN A 109 -4.07 9.77 19.08
N PHE A 110 -3.39 8.78 19.63
CA PHE A 110 -3.43 7.43 19.06
C PHE A 110 -4.84 6.82 19.09
N ASP A 111 -5.69 7.15 20.07
CA ASP A 111 -7.10 6.75 20.08
C ASP A 111 -7.87 7.25 18.84
N ASP A 112 -7.54 8.45 18.33
CA ASP A 112 -8.15 8.99 17.10
C ASP A 112 -7.72 8.18 15.86
N VAL A 113 -6.43 7.79 15.82
CA VAL A 113 -5.87 6.92 14.77
C VAL A 113 -6.58 5.56 14.75
N LEU A 114 -6.70 4.92 15.92
CA LEU A 114 -7.33 3.61 16.07
C LEU A 114 -8.83 3.67 15.75
N THR A 115 -9.50 4.75 16.14
CA THR A 115 -10.91 5.00 15.81
C THR A 115 -11.09 5.12 14.30
N ALA A 116 -10.27 5.91 13.60
CA ALA A 116 -10.34 6.05 12.15
C ALA A 116 -10.13 4.69 11.43
N CYS A 117 -9.16 3.90 11.88
CA CYS A 117 -8.89 2.57 11.31
C CYS A 117 -10.06 1.60 11.56
N ARG A 118 -10.57 1.54 12.80
CA ARG A 118 -11.71 0.68 13.17
C ARG A 118 -12.93 1.02 12.33
N ASP A 119 -13.27 2.31 12.24
CA ASP A 119 -14.49 2.74 11.56
C ASP A 119 -14.41 2.46 10.05
N PHE A 120 -13.22 2.68 9.45
CA PHE A 120 -12.96 2.29 8.07
C PHE A 120 -13.09 0.77 7.87
N LEU A 121 -12.41 -0.05 8.67
CA LEU A 121 -12.39 -1.51 8.54
C LEU A 121 -13.76 -2.15 8.84
N ARG A 122 -14.59 -1.54 9.69
CA ARG A 122 -15.99 -1.95 9.87
C ARG A 122 -16.85 -1.67 8.64
N GLY A 123 -16.61 -0.53 7.97
CA GLY A 123 -17.29 -0.18 6.73
C GLY A 123 -16.78 -0.97 5.52
N GLN A 124 -15.53 -1.44 5.55
CA GLN A 124 -14.84 -2.15 4.47
C GLN A 124 -14.12 -3.40 5.01
N PRO A 125 -14.86 -4.46 5.41
CA PRO A 125 -14.30 -5.61 6.12
C PRO A 125 -13.37 -6.49 5.27
N THR A 126 -13.35 -6.29 3.95
CA THR A 126 -12.40 -6.94 3.04
C THR A 126 -11.00 -6.34 3.11
N GLU A 127 -10.85 -5.14 3.65
CA GLU A 127 -9.61 -4.39 3.65
C GLU A 127 -8.75 -4.71 4.88
N THR A 128 -7.48 -4.31 4.84
CA THR A 128 -6.57 -4.33 6.00
C THR A 128 -5.78 -3.04 6.02
N VAL A 129 -5.33 -2.57 7.18
CA VAL A 129 -4.44 -1.39 7.28
C VAL A 129 -3.09 -1.83 7.83
N LEU A 130 -2.02 -1.46 7.15
CA LEU A 130 -0.65 -1.60 7.65
C LEU A 130 -0.30 -0.31 8.39
N MET A 131 0.12 -0.44 9.65
CA MET A 131 0.42 0.72 10.49
C MET A 131 1.82 0.61 11.03
N ARG A 132 2.72 1.46 10.56
CA ARG A 132 4.00 1.70 11.23
C ARG A 132 3.73 2.53 12.47
N VAL A 133 4.14 2.01 13.63
CA VAL A 133 4.13 2.75 14.89
C VAL A 133 5.57 3.05 15.27
N LYS A 134 5.92 4.34 15.22
CA LYS A 134 7.25 4.86 15.51
C LYS A 134 7.24 5.68 16.79
N GLN A 135 8.30 5.57 17.60
CA GLN A 135 8.54 6.54 18.67
C GLN A 135 9.11 7.84 18.08
N GLU A 136 8.44 8.96 18.35
CA GLU A 136 8.76 10.28 17.84
C GLU A 136 8.95 11.26 19.01
N TYR A 137 10.04 12.04 18.96
CA TYR A 137 10.37 13.17 19.87
C TYR A 137 10.54 12.87 21.37
N SER A 138 9.85 11.88 21.93
CA SER A 138 10.05 11.39 23.29
C SER A 138 11.32 10.54 23.41
N GLN A 139 11.96 10.59 24.58
CA GLN A 139 13.18 9.83 24.90
C GLN A 139 12.92 8.70 25.91
N VAL A 140 11.65 8.29 26.07
CA VAL A 140 11.31 7.17 26.96
C VAL A 140 11.98 5.89 26.45
N GLY A 141 12.43 5.03 27.36
CA GLY A 141 12.99 3.73 27.00
C GLY A 141 11.92 2.75 26.50
N ASP A 142 12.36 1.71 25.81
CA ASP A 142 11.51 0.68 25.18
C ASP A 142 10.47 0.08 26.15
N THR A 143 10.84 -0.22 27.39
CA THR A 143 9.92 -0.75 28.40
C THR A 143 8.78 0.22 28.70
N ALA A 144 9.06 1.53 28.78
CA ALA A 144 8.05 2.54 29.05
C ALA A 144 7.16 2.79 27.83
N PHE A 145 7.74 2.85 26.63
CA PHE A 145 6.97 2.95 25.39
C PHE A 145 6.04 1.73 25.24
N ARG A 146 6.56 0.53 25.51
CA ARG A 146 5.80 -0.72 25.51
C ARG A 146 4.65 -0.71 26.52
N ALA A 147 4.87 -0.24 27.74
CA ALA A 147 3.83 -0.16 28.75
C ALA A 147 2.64 0.74 28.32
N VAL A 148 2.92 1.84 27.62
CA VAL A 148 1.86 2.68 27.02
C VAL A 148 1.15 1.93 25.90
N PHE A 149 1.87 1.24 25.01
CA PHE A 149 1.21 0.45 23.96
C PHE A 149 0.38 -0.72 24.51
N ASP A 150 0.82 -1.38 25.59
CA ASP A 150 0.03 -2.40 26.30
C ASP A 150 -1.23 -1.86 26.96
N ASP A 151 -1.18 -0.62 27.47
CA ASP A 151 -2.39 0.05 27.96
C ASP A 151 -3.44 0.18 26.85
N TYR A 152 -3.04 0.63 25.65
CA TYR A 152 -3.93 0.63 24.48
C TYR A 152 -4.43 -0.78 24.15
N LEU A 153 -3.50 -1.74 24.17
CA LEU A 153 -3.70 -3.19 24.13
C LEU A 153 -4.95 -3.65 24.87
N ASP A 154 -4.78 -3.62 26.19
CA ASP A 154 -5.52 -4.46 27.11
C ASP A 154 -6.50 -3.65 27.95
N ARG A 155 -6.02 -2.54 28.53
CA ARG A 155 -6.85 -1.70 29.41
C ARG A 155 -7.85 -0.85 28.62
N ARG A 156 -7.43 -0.27 27.49
CA ARG A 156 -8.32 0.48 26.59
C ARG A 156 -9.06 -0.41 25.59
N GLY A 157 -8.69 -1.69 25.49
CA GLY A 157 -9.43 -2.71 24.75
C GLY A 157 -9.23 -2.70 23.24
N TRP A 158 -8.13 -2.15 22.73
CA TRP A 158 -7.86 -2.09 21.29
C TRP A 158 -7.24 -3.38 20.72
N ARG A 159 -6.84 -4.36 21.55
CA ARG A 159 -6.24 -5.62 21.09
C ARG A 159 -6.99 -6.29 19.92
N PRO A 160 -8.33 -6.40 19.90
CA PRO A 160 -9.04 -7.08 18.82
C PRO A 160 -8.91 -6.40 17.46
N LEU A 161 -8.53 -5.11 17.38
CA LEU A 161 -8.31 -4.40 16.12
C LEU A 161 -7.02 -4.85 15.44
N PHE A 162 -6.02 -5.27 16.22
CA PHE A 162 -4.68 -5.55 15.71
C PHE A 162 -4.49 -7.01 15.30
N HIS A 163 -3.67 -7.18 14.27
CA HIS A 163 -2.90 -8.39 14.02
C HIS A 163 -1.43 -8.10 14.42
N ILE A 164 -0.93 -8.83 15.41
CA ILE A 164 0.44 -8.74 15.93
C ILE A 164 1.06 -10.12 15.77
N GLY A 165 1.65 -10.38 14.61
CA GLY A 165 2.28 -11.65 14.26
C GLY A 165 3.81 -11.54 14.22
N ASP A 166 4.47 -12.70 14.16
CA ASP A 166 5.94 -12.79 14.08
C ASP A 166 6.49 -12.69 12.65
N ALA A 167 5.60 -12.76 11.64
CA ALA A 167 5.95 -12.66 10.23
C ALA A 167 4.82 -11.98 9.45
N TRP A 168 5.10 -11.63 8.20
CA TRP A 168 4.10 -11.07 7.30
C TRP A 168 2.99 -12.08 6.98
N PRO A 169 1.72 -11.70 7.18
CA PRO A 169 0.59 -12.58 6.93
C PRO A 169 0.17 -12.56 5.46
N ARG A 170 -0.70 -13.50 5.10
CA ARG A 170 -1.53 -13.45 3.89
C ARG A 170 -2.72 -12.53 4.12
N LEU A 171 -3.22 -11.92 3.04
CA LEU A 171 -4.31 -10.96 3.10
C LEU A 171 -5.55 -11.49 3.86
N GLY A 172 -5.93 -12.75 3.63
CA GLY A 172 -7.08 -13.39 4.27
C GLY A 172 -7.01 -13.45 5.80
N GLU A 173 -5.81 -13.52 6.36
CA GLU A 173 -5.59 -13.62 7.81
C GLU A 173 -5.79 -12.29 8.53
N VAL A 174 -5.80 -11.18 7.78
CA VAL A 174 -5.79 -9.81 8.33
C VAL A 174 -6.88 -8.91 7.79
N ARG A 175 -7.82 -9.43 6.99
CA ARG A 175 -9.01 -8.67 6.61
C ARG A 175 -9.75 -8.18 7.87
N GLY A 176 -10.12 -6.91 7.89
CA GLY A 176 -10.73 -6.24 9.02
C GLY A 176 -9.78 -5.92 10.18
N LYS A 177 -8.45 -6.04 9.99
CA LYS A 177 -7.43 -5.79 11.04
C LYS A 177 -6.45 -4.70 10.66
N VAL A 178 -5.76 -4.19 11.69
CA VAL A 178 -4.55 -3.38 11.57
C VAL A 178 -3.34 -4.28 11.77
N VAL A 179 -2.47 -4.40 10.77
CA VAL A 179 -1.19 -5.09 10.88
C VAL A 179 -0.17 -4.13 11.47
N LEU A 180 0.36 -4.47 12.65
CA LEU A 180 1.39 -3.68 13.31
C LEU A 180 2.74 -3.87 12.62
N ILE A 181 3.38 -2.75 12.26
CA ILE A 181 4.78 -2.67 11.88
C ILE A 181 5.51 -1.90 13.00
N ALA A 182 6.38 -2.58 13.73
CA ALA A 182 6.99 -2.05 14.94
C ALA A 182 8.28 -1.27 14.62
N ASP A 183 8.27 0.05 14.85
CA ASP A 183 9.43 0.95 14.76
C ASP A 183 9.78 1.55 16.14
N ASN A 184 9.89 0.64 17.11
CA ASN A 184 10.46 0.83 18.44
C ASN A 184 10.82 -0.56 19.00
N GLY A 185 11.91 -0.68 19.76
CA GLY A 185 12.39 -1.98 20.25
C GLY A 185 11.44 -2.67 21.24
N GLY A 186 10.69 -1.88 22.01
CA GLY A 186 9.74 -2.37 23.00
C GLY A 186 8.43 -2.89 22.43
N LEU A 187 8.02 -2.45 21.22
CA LEU A 187 6.74 -2.87 20.62
C LEU A 187 6.68 -4.39 20.38
N PRO A 188 5.48 -5.01 20.48
CA PRO A 188 5.31 -6.44 20.26
C PRO A 188 5.31 -6.81 18.75
N GLY A 189 5.40 -8.10 18.46
CA GLY A 189 5.38 -8.64 17.10
C GLY A 189 6.77 -8.75 16.45
N GLY A 190 6.81 -9.48 15.33
CA GLY A 190 8.05 -9.79 14.59
C GLY A 190 8.25 -8.98 13.30
N ILE A 191 7.26 -8.19 12.87
CA ILE A 191 7.43 -7.27 11.73
C ILE A 191 8.15 -6.00 12.22
N ARG A 192 9.48 -6.09 12.33
CA ARG A 192 10.36 -5.03 12.84
C ARG A 192 10.83 -4.12 11.72
N TRP A 193 10.48 -2.83 11.82
CA TRP A 193 10.95 -1.83 10.88
C TRP A 193 12.48 -1.80 10.85
N GLY A 194 13.05 -1.77 9.64
CA GLY A 194 14.51 -1.76 9.46
C GLY A 194 15.19 -3.13 9.54
N ASP A 195 14.48 -4.23 9.81
CA ASP A 195 15.06 -5.57 9.63
C ASP A 195 15.30 -5.83 8.14
N GLY A 196 16.57 -5.78 7.73
CA GLY A 196 16.99 -5.93 6.33
C GLY A 196 16.73 -7.32 5.73
N ASN A 197 16.41 -8.34 6.55
CA ASN A 197 15.97 -9.64 6.05
C ASN A 197 14.49 -9.61 5.61
N VAL A 198 13.70 -8.73 6.22
CA VAL A 198 12.26 -8.61 6.00
C VAL A 198 11.93 -7.45 5.06
N PHE A 199 12.68 -6.35 5.16
CA PHE A 199 12.45 -5.11 4.46
C PHE A 199 13.57 -4.74 3.49
N ASP A 200 13.18 -4.01 2.45
CA ASP A 200 14.10 -3.23 1.62
C ASP A 200 13.53 -1.81 1.49
N ILE A 201 14.23 -0.83 2.06
CA ILE A 201 13.68 0.51 2.31
C ILE A 201 14.52 1.57 1.60
N GLN A 202 13.88 2.28 0.68
CA GLN A 202 14.39 3.55 0.16
C GLN A 202 13.75 4.69 0.96
N ASP A 203 14.54 5.33 1.81
CA ASP A 203 14.13 6.46 2.66
C ASP A 203 15.20 7.58 2.71
N ASP A 204 15.76 7.94 1.54
CA ASP A 204 16.63 9.12 1.46
C ASP A 204 15.80 10.40 1.55
N TRP A 205 15.34 10.74 2.74
CA TRP A 205 14.44 11.86 3.03
C TRP A 205 15.10 13.23 2.85
N ASN A 206 16.42 13.30 2.70
CA ASN A 206 17.19 14.54 2.58
C ASN A 206 17.80 14.76 1.18
N ALA A 207 17.43 13.94 0.19
CA ALA A 207 17.74 14.19 -1.21
C ALA A 207 16.72 15.14 -1.85
N ALA A 208 17.22 16.18 -2.52
CA ALA A 208 16.38 17.07 -3.35
C ALA A 208 15.64 16.28 -4.45
N PRO A 209 14.48 16.74 -4.96
CA PRO A 209 13.67 15.98 -5.91
C PRO A 209 14.42 15.40 -7.12
N ALA A 210 15.40 16.12 -7.66
CA ALA A 210 16.21 15.66 -8.78
C ALA A 210 17.07 14.43 -8.44
N ALA A 211 17.65 14.38 -7.24
CA ALA A 211 18.47 13.26 -6.75
C ALA A 211 17.62 12.13 -6.14
N LYS A 212 16.44 12.47 -5.59
CA LYS A 212 15.50 11.52 -5.00
C LYS A 212 14.81 10.66 -6.06
N TYR A 213 14.39 11.26 -7.16
CA TYR A 213 13.59 10.55 -8.18
C TYR A 213 14.27 9.29 -8.75
N PRO A 214 15.57 9.29 -9.14
CA PRO A 214 16.24 8.08 -9.59
C PRO A 214 16.20 6.94 -8.56
N LYS A 215 16.27 7.25 -7.25
CA LYS A 215 16.17 6.26 -6.17
C LYS A 215 14.77 5.66 -6.06
N ILE A 216 13.73 6.48 -6.26
CA ILE A 216 12.34 6.02 -6.32
C ILE A 216 12.18 5.04 -7.49
N GLU A 217 12.71 5.39 -8.66
CA GLU A 217 12.62 4.57 -9.86
C GLU A 217 13.38 3.23 -9.71
N GLU A 218 14.60 3.28 -9.15
CA GLU A 218 15.41 2.10 -8.87
C GLU A 218 14.73 1.16 -7.87
N GLN A 219 14.13 1.70 -6.80
CA GLN A 219 13.44 0.87 -5.80
C GLN A 219 12.23 0.13 -6.38
N PHE A 220 11.51 0.73 -7.34
CA PHE A 220 10.45 0.01 -8.07
C PHE A 220 11.01 -1.13 -8.91
N ARG A 221 12.13 -0.92 -9.59
CA ARG A 221 12.78 -1.99 -10.38
C ARG A 221 13.30 -3.12 -9.49
N GLU A 222 13.88 -2.80 -8.33
CA GLU A 222 14.31 -3.81 -7.36
C GLU A 222 13.11 -4.61 -6.83
N ALA A 223 12.00 -3.95 -6.49
CA ALA A 223 10.77 -4.62 -6.03
C ALA A 223 10.24 -5.64 -7.06
N VAL A 224 10.24 -5.26 -8.34
CA VAL A 224 9.81 -6.13 -9.45
C VAL A 224 10.82 -7.25 -9.72
N GLY A 225 12.12 -6.93 -9.70
CA GLY A 225 13.19 -7.84 -10.08
C GLY A 225 13.56 -8.87 -9.00
N ARG A 226 13.30 -8.57 -7.72
CA ARG A 226 13.71 -9.41 -6.58
C ARG A 226 12.58 -9.57 -5.54
N PRO A 227 11.41 -10.10 -5.94
CA PRO A 227 10.28 -10.24 -5.04
C PRO A 227 10.63 -11.19 -3.87
N GLY A 228 10.17 -10.86 -2.66
CA GLY A 228 10.35 -11.71 -1.48
C GLY A 228 10.45 -10.93 -0.17
N LYS A 229 11.07 -9.75 -0.22
CA LYS A 229 11.05 -8.77 0.88
C LYS A 229 9.81 -7.88 0.79
N GLN A 230 9.48 -7.21 1.89
CA GLN A 230 8.60 -6.05 1.86
C GLN A 230 9.39 -4.83 1.41
N TYR A 231 9.19 -4.43 0.15
CA TYR A 231 9.73 -3.18 -0.35
C TYR A 231 8.96 -2.00 0.21
N VAL A 232 9.67 -0.94 0.58
CA VAL A 232 9.12 0.37 0.93
C VAL A 232 9.85 1.44 0.13
N ASN A 233 9.10 2.28 -0.56
CA ASN A 233 9.64 3.33 -1.42
C ASN A 233 9.05 4.69 -1.03
N PHE A 234 9.72 5.41 -0.13
CA PHE A 234 9.29 6.75 0.23
C PHE A 234 9.50 7.70 -0.94
N VAL A 235 8.39 8.25 -1.43
CA VAL A 235 8.39 9.32 -2.43
C VAL A 235 8.62 10.68 -1.75
N SER A 236 8.29 10.80 -0.45
CA SER A 236 8.48 12.01 0.34
C SER A 236 9.96 12.42 0.49
N THR A 237 10.17 13.72 0.70
CA THR A 237 11.48 14.31 1.03
C THR A 237 11.29 15.69 1.67
N ALA A 238 12.17 16.03 2.61
CA ALA A 238 12.23 17.33 3.29
C ALA A 238 13.41 18.20 2.81
N ALA A 239 14.07 17.81 1.72
CA ALA A 239 15.30 18.44 1.26
C ALA A 239 15.05 19.81 0.60
N GLY A 240 15.54 20.88 1.23
CA GLY A 240 15.67 22.23 0.66
C GLY A 240 14.38 22.99 0.38
N LEU A 241 13.23 22.31 0.33
CA LEU A 241 11.90 22.87 0.11
C LEU A 241 10.89 22.21 1.07
N PRO A 242 9.78 22.89 1.40
CA PRO A 242 8.78 22.30 2.26
C PRO A 242 8.14 21.05 1.60
N PRO A 243 7.73 20.02 2.37
CA PRO A 243 7.22 18.75 1.85
C PRO A 243 6.18 18.89 0.73
N ARG A 244 5.28 19.86 0.85
CA ARG A 244 4.29 20.16 -0.18
C ARG A 244 4.90 20.48 -1.56
N TRP A 245 5.92 21.33 -1.63
CA TRP A 245 6.59 21.68 -2.89
C TRP A 245 7.40 20.50 -3.46
N ASN A 246 8.01 19.71 -2.59
CA ASN A 246 8.69 18.48 -3.01
C ASN A 246 7.68 17.49 -3.62
N SER A 247 6.51 17.32 -2.98
CA SER A 247 5.43 16.46 -3.48
C SER A 247 4.87 16.93 -4.83
N ASP A 248 4.72 18.26 -5.03
CA ASP A 248 4.30 18.84 -6.31
C ASP A 248 5.29 18.55 -7.46
N THR A 249 6.55 18.21 -7.13
CA THR A 249 7.55 17.77 -8.12
C THR A 249 7.59 16.24 -8.28
N LEU A 250 7.58 15.49 -7.18
CA LEU A 250 7.81 14.04 -7.19
C LEU A 250 6.56 13.25 -7.53
N ASN A 251 5.39 13.61 -6.99
CA ASN A 251 4.14 12.87 -7.23
C ASN A 251 3.77 12.82 -8.73
N PRO A 252 3.85 13.92 -9.51
CA PRO A 252 3.59 13.85 -10.95
C PRO A 252 4.59 13.00 -11.71
N ARG A 253 5.89 13.06 -11.37
CA ARG A 253 6.93 12.25 -12.02
C ARG A 253 6.75 10.76 -11.74
N THR A 254 6.50 10.41 -10.48
CA THR A 254 6.18 9.05 -10.07
C THR A 254 4.91 8.55 -10.76
N HIS A 255 3.85 9.36 -10.82
CA HIS A 255 2.62 8.98 -11.53
C HIS A 255 2.89 8.72 -13.02
N THR A 256 3.66 9.59 -13.70
CA THR A 256 4.03 9.39 -15.10
C THR A 256 4.83 8.10 -15.31
N LEU A 257 5.74 7.75 -14.39
CA LEU A 257 6.50 6.51 -14.44
C LEU A 257 5.58 5.28 -14.34
N LEU A 258 4.66 5.27 -13.37
CA LEU A 258 3.71 4.17 -13.17
C LEU A 258 2.82 3.95 -14.40
N GLU A 259 2.40 5.04 -15.05
CA GLU A 259 1.55 5.01 -16.25
C GLU A 259 2.31 4.81 -17.58
N SER A 260 3.65 4.75 -17.53
CA SER A 260 4.50 4.48 -18.70
C SER A 260 4.32 3.04 -19.20
N ALA A 261 4.80 2.75 -20.42
CA ALA A 261 4.71 1.40 -20.98
C ALA A 261 5.46 0.35 -20.12
N GLU A 262 6.63 0.73 -19.58
CA GLU A 262 7.39 -0.11 -18.65
C GLU A 262 6.63 -0.25 -17.33
N GLY A 263 6.20 0.88 -16.74
CA GLY A 263 5.49 0.92 -15.46
C GLY A 263 4.26 0.03 -15.45
N ARG A 264 3.39 0.14 -16.46
CA ARG A 264 2.14 -0.67 -16.55
C ARG A 264 2.38 -2.18 -16.56
N ALA A 265 3.59 -2.64 -16.91
CA ALA A 265 3.96 -4.06 -16.87
C ALA A 265 4.35 -4.52 -15.45
N TRP A 266 4.69 -3.60 -14.54
CA TRP A 266 5.10 -3.93 -13.18
C TRP A 266 3.95 -4.36 -12.29
N ARG A 267 4.24 -5.26 -11.35
CA ARG A 267 3.33 -5.71 -10.30
C ARG A 267 4.07 -5.84 -8.97
N GLY A 268 3.36 -5.66 -7.87
CA GLY A 268 3.91 -5.85 -6.52
C GLY A 268 5.04 -4.88 -6.18
N LEU A 269 4.77 -3.58 -6.26
CA LEU A 269 5.73 -2.50 -6.04
C LEU A 269 6.05 -2.25 -4.55
N GLY A 270 5.41 -3.00 -3.64
CA GLY A 270 5.56 -2.81 -2.20
C GLY A 270 4.76 -1.63 -1.66
N ILE A 271 5.17 -1.11 -0.51
CA ILE A 271 4.54 0.02 0.16
C ILE A 271 5.10 1.32 -0.43
N VAL A 272 4.23 2.27 -0.78
CA VAL A 272 4.62 3.55 -1.39
C VAL A 272 4.09 4.72 -0.56
N PRO A 273 4.82 5.18 0.46
CA PRO A 273 4.44 6.34 1.25
C PRO A 273 4.65 7.64 0.48
N LEU A 274 3.61 8.48 0.46
CA LEU A 274 3.55 9.75 -0.27
C LEU A 274 3.25 10.91 0.69
N ASP A 275 3.80 12.09 0.38
CA ASP A 275 3.27 13.36 0.89
C ASP A 275 2.15 13.86 -0.04
N PHE A 276 1.05 14.35 0.53
CA PHE A 276 -0.08 14.96 -0.19
C PHE A 276 -0.57 14.19 -1.44
N PRO A 277 -0.79 12.87 -1.42
CA PRO A 277 -1.16 12.13 -2.63
C PRO A 277 -2.46 12.61 -3.27
N ASN A 278 -3.39 13.18 -2.49
CA ASN A 278 -4.66 13.72 -2.96
C ASN A 278 -4.54 14.95 -3.87
N THR A 279 -3.38 15.61 -3.94
CA THR A 279 -3.15 16.74 -4.85
C THR A 279 -2.83 16.26 -6.28
N ARG A 280 -2.58 14.96 -6.47
CA ARG A 280 -2.37 14.34 -7.79
C ARG A 280 -3.46 13.31 -8.07
N ALA A 281 -4.52 13.74 -8.73
CA ALA A 281 -5.61 12.86 -9.17
C ALA A 281 -5.09 11.65 -9.96
N GLY A 282 -5.63 10.46 -9.68
CA GLY A 282 -5.28 9.21 -10.34
C GLY A 282 -4.03 8.51 -9.79
N LEU A 283 -3.23 9.15 -8.94
CA LEU A 283 -1.96 8.55 -8.47
C LEU A 283 -2.20 7.33 -7.58
N LEU A 284 -3.16 7.40 -6.66
CA LEU A 284 -3.49 6.25 -5.79
C LEU A 284 -4.12 5.13 -6.60
N GLU A 285 -4.99 5.45 -7.55
CA GLU A 285 -5.59 4.51 -8.50
C GLU A 285 -4.54 3.81 -9.36
N SER A 286 -3.57 4.57 -9.88
CA SER A 286 -2.45 4.04 -10.65
C SER A 286 -1.64 3.04 -9.83
N LEU A 287 -1.27 3.39 -8.58
CA LEU A 287 -0.60 2.47 -7.65
C LEU A 287 -1.42 1.19 -7.41
N ILE A 288 -2.73 1.32 -7.16
CA ILE A 288 -3.62 0.17 -6.94
C ILE A 288 -3.65 -0.75 -8.17
N ALA A 289 -3.56 -0.21 -9.39
CA ALA A 289 -3.57 -0.98 -10.63
C ALA A 289 -2.34 -1.89 -10.85
N HIS A 290 -1.30 -1.77 -10.00
CA HIS A 290 -0.15 -2.68 -9.99
C HIS A 290 -0.33 -3.90 -9.08
N ASN A 291 -1.57 -4.22 -8.69
CA ASN A 291 -1.93 -5.49 -8.04
C ASN A 291 -2.47 -6.52 -9.04
#